data_AF-A0A2W5SIZ2-F1
#
_entry.id   AF-A0A2W5SIZ2-F1
#
_cell.length_a   1.000
_cell.length_b   1.000
_cell.length_c   1.000
_cell.angle_alpha   90.00
_cell.angle_beta   90.00
_cell.angle_gamma   90.00
#
_symmetry.space_group_name_H-M   'P 1'
#
loop_
_entity.id
_entity.type
_entity.pdbx_description
1 polymer ?
#
loop_
_entity_poly.entity_id
_entity_poly.type
_entity_poly.pdbx_seq_one_letter_code
_entity_poly.pdbx_strand_id
1 'polypeptide(L)'
;NEKKFRVNFARGYGARYQNLFPAGSVMPSHIIASHAGVDDLTGALESVDYQIVKKVGDPWKKSFLLKEDNLKNIVSTGPYSVKSVTDKDPTTHTRSVTLQKNPHWWGDPAEVDDIVVYPRSASLGDLAHHKSLRVVDNDQALPSEFRLSQGKGSAEPSEPSPSTASPASETSSSAAPSSSLAATSSGALTSSASNAPSESLPSSEANKPATNDNEGFPAFSVPHDGGSSASASRLTVDSVKYGVMTMLSRRIDSLIPADHGVMASKRMRQAVSQCIDRAAVAEASSAHSSMKVPAYGLRLTPATSSSFDAVSDVALKHGNHDTAAARKTAKGSTVRLSYDHTNGRYAAMANAIRESCQDSGITIDDVSADHADSTALTDRADFFLQTVDPTTYFSTSTFVGGTIDERRQAEEELWDSMPTIPLSAEPRAVVVHNAVSNLVPSTSNVGVGWNMDRWKKDQN
;
A
#
# COMPACT_ATOMS: atom_id res chain seq x y z
N ASN A 1 25.27 24.84 13.44
CA ASN A 1 24.34 23.84 14.00
C ASN A 1 22.96 24.45 14.19
N GLU A 2 22.26 24.69 13.10
CA GLU A 2 20.88 25.15 13.14
C GLU A 2 19.97 23.95 13.38
N LYS A 3 19.19 23.96 14.47
CA LYS A 3 18.27 22.87 14.85
C LYS A 3 16.81 23.20 14.53
N LYS A 4 16.58 24.32 13.84
CA LYS A 4 15.26 24.83 13.48
C LYS A 4 15.26 25.07 11.98
N PHE A 5 14.17 24.72 11.33
CA PHE A 5 13.92 25.06 9.94
C PHE A 5 12.49 25.59 9.83
N ARG A 6 12.24 26.37 8.78
CA ARG A 6 10.90 26.90 8.48
C ARG A 6 10.51 26.45 7.09
N VAL A 7 9.33 25.84 6.97
CA VAL A 7 8.68 25.57 5.69
C VAL A 7 7.54 26.55 5.53
N ASN A 8 7.58 27.36 4.48
CA ASN A 8 6.50 28.27 4.13
C ASN A 8 5.66 27.62 3.03
N PHE A 9 4.36 27.47 3.26
CA PHE A 9 3.45 26.90 2.28
C PHE A 9 2.72 28.00 1.52
N ALA A 10 2.48 27.78 0.23
CA ALA A 10 1.46 28.52 -0.50
C ALA A 10 0.09 28.33 0.19
N ARG A 11 -0.79 29.34 0.08
CA ARG A 11 -2.12 29.29 0.67
C ARG A 11 -2.87 28.03 0.18
N GLY A 12 -3.42 27.25 1.11
CA GLY A 12 -4.14 26.00 0.82
C GLY A 12 -3.29 24.72 0.83
N TYR A 13 -1.95 24.81 0.87
CA TYR A 13 -1.07 23.63 0.78
C TYR A 13 -0.53 23.13 2.14
N GLY A 14 -0.87 23.81 3.24
CA GLY A 14 -0.34 23.49 4.57
C GLY A 14 -0.84 22.19 5.19
N ALA A 15 -1.99 21.66 4.75
CA ALA A 15 -2.60 20.46 5.34
C ALA A 15 -1.72 19.19 5.24
N ARG A 16 -0.74 19.16 4.32
CA ARG A 16 0.14 18.00 4.08
C ARG A 16 1.47 18.07 4.84
N TYR A 17 1.65 19.00 5.77
CA TYR A 17 2.96 19.21 6.41
C TYR A 17 3.53 17.94 7.08
N GLN A 18 2.67 17.05 7.56
CA GLN A 18 3.07 15.77 8.19
C GLN A 18 3.59 14.72 7.19
N ASN A 19 3.27 14.88 5.91
CA ASN A 19 3.75 13.99 4.84
C ASN A 19 5.03 14.51 4.18
N LEU A 20 5.51 15.69 4.56
CA LEU A 20 6.83 16.15 4.13
C LEU A 20 7.90 15.36 4.87
N PHE A 21 9.02 15.12 4.18
CA PHE A 21 10.18 14.43 4.73
C PHE A 21 9.89 13.02 5.28
N PRO A 22 9.16 12.15 4.53
CA PRO A 22 8.94 10.77 4.98
C PRO A 22 10.26 10.01 5.15
N ALA A 23 10.19 8.85 5.81
CA ALA A 23 11.35 7.99 6.01
C ALA A 23 12.13 7.77 4.70
N GLY A 24 13.45 7.99 4.74
CA GLY A 24 14.34 7.82 3.60
C GLY A 24 14.38 8.97 2.59
N SER A 25 13.63 10.06 2.79
CA SER A 25 13.61 11.20 1.84
C SER A 25 14.57 12.35 2.20
N VAL A 26 15.05 12.41 3.45
CA VAL A 26 16.02 13.43 3.89
C VAL A 26 17.43 12.95 3.58
N MET A 27 18.11 13.65 2.67
CA MET A 27 19.44 13.29 2.21
C MET A 27 20.52 14.21 2.79
N PRO A 28 21.75 13.72 3.01
CA PRO A 28 22.85 14.52 3.56
C PRO A 28 23.35 15.55 2.54
N SER A 29 22.83 16.78 2.62
CA SER A 29 23.13 17.88 1.69
C SER A 29 24.62 18.16 1.51
N HIS A 30 25.42 18.05 2.58
CA HIS A 30 26.86 18.27 2.54
C HIS A 30 27.61 17.30 1.61
N ILE A 31 27.10 16.07 1.43
CA ILE A 31 27.70 15.08 0.50
C ILE A 31 27.47 15.54 -0.95
N ILE A 32 26.24 15.99 -1.25
CA ILE A 32 25.91 16.54 -2.57
C ILE A 32 26.71 17.82 -2.84
N ALA A 33 26.78 18.73 -1.87
CA ALA A 33 27.54 19.97 -1.97
C ALA A 33 29.02 19.69 -2.27
N SER A 34 29.63 18.76 -1.53
CA SER A 34 31.03 18.35 -1.72
C SER A 34 31.26 17.74 -3.11
N HIS A 35 30.43 16.80 -3.56
CA HIS A 35 30.57 16.18 -4.88
C HIS A 35 30.27 17.13 -6.05
N ALA A 36 29.36 18.09 -5.86
CA ALA A 36 29.07 19.12 -6.85
C ALA A 36 30.11 20.25 -6.84
N GLY A 37 30.99 20.31 -5.83
CA GLY A 37 31.93 21.41 -5.63
C GLY A 37 31.20 22.75 -5.52
N VAL A 38 30.20 22.81 -4.64
CA VAL A 38 29.44 24.02 -4.31
C VAL A 38 29.46 24.22 -2.80
N ASP A 39 29.71 25.45 -2.34
CA ASP A 39 29.76 25.76 -0.91
C ASP A 39 28.35 25.97 -0.33
N ASP A 40 27.47 26.63 -1.10
CA ASP A 40 26.06 26.84 -0.77
C ASP A 40 25.17 26.08 -1.76
N LEU A 41 24.74 24.89 -1.37
CA LEU A 41 23.85 24.07 -2.17
C LEU A 41 22.45 24.70 -2.35
N THR A 42 21.96 25.40 -1.33
CA THR A 42 20.61 25.99 -1.36
C THR A 42 20.59 27.15 -2.33
N GLY A 43 21.53 28.10 -2.19
CA GLY A 43 21.67 29.21 -3.13
C GLY A 43 21.95 28.74 -4.57
N ALA A 44 22.73 27.66 -4.74
CA ALA A 44 22.96 27.06 -6.05
C ALA A 44 21.66 26.59 -6.73
N LEU A 45 20.75 25.95 -5.97
CA LEU A 45 19.46 25.48 -6.49
C LEU A 45 18.46 26.62 -6.72
N GLU A 46 18.45 27.63 -5.84
CA GLU A 46 17.57 28.80 -5.95
C GLU A 46 17.95 29.75 -7.09
N SER A 47 19.20 29.69 -7.57
CA SER A 47 19.66 30.53 -8.69
C SER A 47 18.88 30.32 -9.98
N VAL A 48 18.23 29.16 -10.14
CA VAL A 48 17.56 28.70 -11.37
C VAL A 48 18.50 28.70 -12.59
N ASP A 49 19.82 28.77 -12.38
CA ASP A 49 20.80 28.60 -13.44
C ASP A 49 20.87 27.12 -13.82
N TYR A 50 20.41 26.80 -15.03
CA TYR A 50 20.36 25.43 -15.53
C TYR A 50 21.71 24.71 -15.46
N GLN A 51 22.83 25.40 -15.69
CA GLN A 51 24.16 24.77 -15.63
C GLN A 51 24.55 24.42 -14.19
N ILE A 52 24.26 25.31 -13.23
CA ILE A 52 24.50 25.07 -11.81
C ILE A 52 23.60 23.93 -11.30
N VAL A 53 22.31 23.98 -11.62
CA VAL A 53 21.34 22.93 -11.24
C VAL A 53 21.72 21.59 -11.86
N LYS A 54 22.15 21.55 -13.12
CA LYS A 54 22.64 20.33 -13.77
C LYS A 54 23.88 19.77 -13.08
N LYS A 55 24.83 20.62 -12.67
CA LYS A 55 26.04 20.23 -11.93
C LYS A 55 25.70 19.57 -10.60
N VAL A 56 24.65 20.03 -9.91
CA VAL A 56 24.14 19.43 -8.66
C VAL A 56 23.35 18.14 -8.93
N GLY A 57 22.59 18.10 -10.04
CA GLY A 57 21.74 16.97 -10.39
C GLY A 57 22.50 15.67 -10.65
N ASP A 58 23.72 15.73 -11.19
CA ASP A 58 24.52 14.52 -11.44
C ASP A 58 24.96 13.81 -10.15
N PRO A 59 25.55 14.51 -9.15
CA PRO A 59 25.76 13.98 -7.81
C PRO A 59 24.48 13.49 -7.14
N TRP A 60 23.36 14.22 -7.26
CA TRP A 60 22.08 13.81 -6.66
C TRP A 60 21.65 12.41 -7.13
N LYS A 61 21.80 12.11 -8.42
CA LYS A 61 21.44 10.81 -9.00
C LYS A 61 22.38 9.66 -8.60
N LYS A 62 23.66 9.96 -8.32
CA LYS A 62 24.73 8.93 -8.25
C LYS A 62 25.29 8.71 -6.85
N SER A 63 25.35 9.74 -6.02
CA SER A 63 26.10 9.72 -4.74
C SER A 63 25.52 8.77 -3.71
N PHE A 64 24.25 8.39 -3.85
CA PHE A 64 23.55 7.51 -2.91
C PHE A 64 23.19 6.15 -3.49
N LEU A 65 23.75 5.81 -4.66
CA LEU A 65 23.60 4.46 -5.21
C LEU A 65 24.30 3.47 -4.29
N LEU A 66 23.58 2.44 -3.85
CA LEU A 66 24.09 1.46 -2.91
C LEU A 66 25.08 0.52 -3.62
N LYS A 67 26.38 0.77 -3.46
CA LYS A 67 27.49 -0.01 -4.05
C LYS A 67 28.62 -0.12 -3.03
N GLU A 68 29.43 -1.17 -3.13
CA GLU A 68 30.53 -1.43 -2.19
C GLU A 68 31.52 -0.26 -2.09
N ASP A 69 31.90 0.33 -3.22
CA ASP A 69 32.81 1.47 -3.32
C ASP A 69 32.20 2.82 -2.88
N ASN A 70 30.88 2.86 -2.70
CA ASN A 70 30.11 4.07 -2.41
C ASN A 70 29.57 4.13 -0.97
N LEU A 71 29.83 3.11 -0.14
CA LEU A 71 29.26 2.99 1.21
C LEU A 71 29.53 4.18 2.13
N LYS A 72 30.68 4.85 1.98
CA LYS A 72 31.02 6.07 2.72
C LYS A 72 30.01 7.21 2.58
N ASN A 73 29.26 7.22 1.48
CA ASN A 73 28.24 8.23 1.19
C ASN A 73 26.85 7.83 1.71
N ILE A 74 26.68 6.58 2.13
CA ILE A 74 25.43 6.03 2.66
C ILE A 74 25.41 6.21 4.18
N VAL A 75 25.28 7.46 4.60
CA VAL A 75 25.17 7.82 6.02
C VAL A 75 23.76 7.55 6.54
N SER A 76 23.66 7.14 7.80
CA SER A 76 22.38 6.88 8.46
C SER A 76 22.23 7.72 9.71
N THR A 77 21.05 8.32 9.86
CA THR A 77 20.60 8.96 11.10
C THR A 77 19.62 8.07 11.85
N GLY A 78 19.46 6.80 11.47
CA GLY A 78 18.54 5.85 12.09
C GLY A 78 19.25 4.79 12.96
N PRO A 79 18.50 3.81 13.48
CA PRO A 79 19.00 2.78 14.40
C PRO A 79 20.00 1.80 13.76
N TYR A 80 20.02 1.71 12.42
CA TYR A 80 20.96 0.89 11.66
C TYR A 80 21.73 1.71 10.64
N SER A 81 22.97 1.30 10.35
CA SER A 81 23.82 1.81 9.27
C SER A 81 24.21 0.68 8.32
N VAL A 82 24.55 0.98 7.06
CA VAL A 82 25.02 -0.05 6.12
C VAL A 82 26.43 -0.48 6.51
N LYS A 83 26.60 -1.78 6.77
CA LYS A 83 27.88 -2.42 7.05
C LYS A 83 28.60 -2.82 5.76
N SER A 84 27.87 -3.50 4.88
CA SER A 84 28.40 -4.03 3.61
C SER A 84 27.31 -4.26 2.59
N VAL A 85 27.72 -4.34 1.32
CA VAL A 85 26.89 -4.80 0.20
C VAL A 85 27.62 -5.99 -0.40
N THR A 86 26.90 -7.06 -0.68
CA THR A 86 27.40 -8.22 -1.40
C THR A 86 26.68 -8.26 -2.73
N ASP A 87 27.36 -7.94 -3.83
CA ASP A 87 26.71 -7.87 -5.14
C ASP A 87 26.27 -9.25 -5.66
N LYS A 88 26.99 -10.31 -5.28
CA LYS A 88 26.61 -11.69 -5.57
C LYS A 88 27.10 -12.62 -4.47
N ASP A 89 26.19 -13.09 -3.64
CA ASP A 89 26.50 -14.08 -2.61
C ASP A 89 26.95 -15.41 -3.27
N PRO A 90 28.05 -16.04 -2.82
CA PRO A 90 28.59 -17.24 -3.46
C PRO A 90 27.70 -18.47 -3.31
N THR A 91 26.73 -18.47 -2.39
CA THR A 91 25.83 -19.60 -2.14
C THR A 91 24.48 -19.40 -2.81
N THR A 92 23.83 -18.28 -2.51
CA THR A 92 22.48 -17.93 -2.98
C THR A 92 22.49 -17.19 -4.32
N HIS A 93 23.67 -16.84 -4.85
CA HIS A 93 23.86 -16.10 -6.11
C HIS A 93 23.08 -14.78 -6.17
N THR A 94 22.72 -14.25 -5.00
CA THR A 94 21.80 -13.13 -4.84
C THR A 94 22.54 -11.95 -4.20
N ARG A 95 22.17 -10.73 -4.60
CA ARG A 95 22.68 -9.51 -3.96
C ARG A 95 22.14 -9.37 -2.54
N SER A 96 22.92 -8.86 -1.59
CA SER A 96 22.44 -8.58 -0.24
C SER A 96 23.06 -7.31 0.33
N VAL A 97 22.40 -6.76 1.36
CA VAL A 97 22.86 -5.60 2.11
C VAL A 97 22.88 -6.00 3.58
N THR A 98 24.05 -5.91 4.21
CA THR A 98 24.14 -6.10 5.66
C THR A 98 24.04 -4.76 6.35
N LEU A 99 23.07 -4.64 7.24
CA LEU A 99 22.87 -3.52 8.14
C LEU A 99 23.45 -3.90 9.50
N GLN A 100 24.14 -2.97 10.15
CA GLN A 100 24.63 -3.10 11.53
C GLN A 100 24.00 -2.05 12.42
N LYS A 101 23.91 -2.31 13.73
CA LYS A 101 23.56 -1.30 14.73
C LYS A 101 24.36 -0.02 14.50
N ASN A 102 23.67 1.13 14.51
CA ASN A 102 24.33 2.41 14.41
C ASN A 102 24.76 2.88 15.81
N PRO A 103 26.06 2.89 16.15
CA PRO A 103 26.53 3.33 17.47
C PRO A 103 26.32 4.84 17.70
N HIS A 104 26.03 5.62 16.65
CA HIS A 104 25.75 7.05 16.73
C HIS A 104 24.25 7.36 16.75
N TRP A 105 23.39 6.35 16.82
CA TRP A 105 21.96 6.55 16.98
C TRP A 105 21.66 7.12 18.38
N TRP A 106 20.86 8.17 18.43
CA TRP A 106 20.56 8.93 19.64
C TRP A 106 19.31 8.42 20.39
N GLY A 107 18.52 7.54 19.77
CA GLY A 107 17.36 6.90 20.38
C GLY A 107 17.71 5.55 21.00
N ASP A 108 16.69 4.74 21.26
CA ASP A 108 16.87 3.38 21.78
C ASP A 108 17.71 2.55 20.79
N PRO A 109 18.83 1.95 21.23
CA PRO A 109 19.63 1.10 20.37
C PRO A 109 18.82 -0.10 19.88
N ALA A 110 19.04 -0.51 18.64
CA ALA A 110 18.39 -1.71 18.14
C ALA A 110 18.84 -2.95 18.93
N GLU A 111 18.00 -3.98 18.99
CA GLU A 111 18.32 -5.21 19.74
C GLU A 111 19.15 -6.21 18.91
N VAL A 112 18.91 -6.33 17.61
CA VAL A 112 19.63 -7.25 16.70
C VAL A 112 20.89 -6.58 16.14
N ASP A 113 22.05 -7.25 16.24
CA ASP A 113 23.36 -6.68 15.84
C ASP A 113 23.48 -6.42 14.34
N ASP A 114 23.22 -7.47 13.54
CA ASP A 114 23.27 -7.40 12.08
C ASP A 114 21.96 -7.92 11.47
N ILE A 115 21.47 -7.22 10.44
CA ILE A 115 20.34 -7.65 9.61
C ILE A 115 20.81 -7.73 8.17
N VAL A 116 20.62 -8.89 7.54
CA VAL A 116 20.88 -9.07 6.10
C VAL A 116 19.58 -8.91 5.33
N VAL A 117 19.56 -7.95 4.41
CA VAL A 117 18.42 -7.64 3.55
C VAL A 117 18.70 -8.16 2.14
N TYR A 118 17.74 -8.89 1.60
CA TYR A 118 17.77 -9.44 0.24
C TYR A 118 16.75 -8.70 -0.64
N PRO A 119 17.01 -8.54 -1.95
CA PRO A 119 16.06 -7.94 -2.88
C PRO A 119 14.87 -8.86 -3.11
N ARG A 120 13.77 -8.31 -3.66
CA ARG A 120 12.56 -9.09 -4.02
C ARG A 120 12.86 -10.24 -4.99
N SER A 121 13.87 -10.09 -5.86
CA SER A 121 14.29 -11.12 -6.81
C SER A 121 15.02 -12.31 -6.18
N ALA A 122 15.29 -12.28 -4.88
CA ALA A 122 15.93 -13.38 -4.17
C ALA A 122 15.03 -14.63 -4.16
N SER A 123 15.64 -15.79 -4.40
CA SER A 123 14.96 -17.08 -4.28
C SER A 123 14.63 -17.36 -2.80
N LEU A 124 13.36 -17.26 -2.45
CA LEU A 124 12.87 -17.56 -1.10
C LEU A 124 13.15 -19.02 -0.70
N GLY A 125 13.06 -19.95 -1.67
CA GLY A 125 13.37 -21.36 -1.46
C GLY A 125 14.84 -21.57 -1.08
N ASP A 126 15.78 -20.95 -1.81
CA ASP A 126 17.21 -21.06 -1.50
C ASP A 126 17.54 -20.45 -0.14
N LEU A 127 16.98 -19.27 0.17
CA LEU A 127 17.14 -18.62 1.47
C LEU A 127 16.58 -19.47 2.62
N ALA A 128 15.47 -20.17 2.39
CA ALA A 128 14.89 -21.10 3.35
C ALA A 128 15.76 -22.36 3.53
N HIS A 129 16.22 -22.96 2.43
CA HIS A 129 17.11 -24.12 2.43
C HIS A 129 18.42 -23.84 3.19
N HIS A 130 19.00 -22.65 3.01
CA HIS A 130 20.20 -22.21 3.71
C HIS A 130 19.94 -21.63 5.12
N LYS A 131 18.71 -21.76 5.66
CA LYS A 131 18.31 -21.25 6.98
C LYS A 131 18.64 -19.77 7.20
N SER A 132 18.68 -18.99 6.14
CA SER A 132 18.99 -17.55 6.15
C SER A 132 17.72 -16.70 6.17
N LEU A 133 16.57 -17.29 5.83
CA LEU A 133 15.29 -16.62 5.87
C LEU A 133 14.77 -16.48 7.30
N ARG A 134 14.38 -15.27 7.69
CA ARG A 134 13.75 -14.98 8.99
C ARG A 134 12.47 -14.18 8.84
N VAL A 135 12.47 -13.19 7.96
CA VAL A 135 11.32 -12.35 7.67
C VAL A 135 11.18 -12.25 6.16
N VAL A 136 9.95 -12.37 5.67
CA VAL A 136 9.57 -12.09 4.28
C VAL A 136 8.49 -11.04 4.32
N ASP A 137 8.60 -10.06 3.44
CA ASP A 137 7.57 -9.07 3.16
C ASP A 137 7.40 -9.00 1.65
N ASN A 138 6.30 -9.54 1.14
CA ASN A 138 6.12 -9.80 -0.28
C ASN A 138 4.69 -9.51 -0.71
N ASP A 139 4.52 -9.08 -1.96
CA ASP A 139 3.23 -8.89 -2.62
C ASP A 139 2.94 -10.00 -3.66
N GLN A 140 3.75 -11.05 -3.69
CA GLN A 140 3.67 -12.18 -4.62
C GLN A 140 3.21 -13.48 -3.97
N ALA A 141 3.02 -14.51 -4.80
CA ALA A 141 2.86 -15.89 -4.38
C ALA A 141 3.96 -16.29 -3.41
N LEU A 142 3.57 -16.73 -2.23
CA LEU A 142 4.50 -17.44 -1.37
C LEU A 142 4.82 -18.80 -2.00
N PRO A 143 6.09 -19.24 -1.95
CA PRO A 143 6.47 -20.61 -2.29
C PRO A 143 5.65 -21.66 -1.52
N SER A 144 5.52 -22.86 -2.08
CA SER A 144 4.69 -23.93 -1.52
C SER A 144 5.05 -24.32 -0.09
N GLU A 145 6.31 -24.20 0.30
CA GLU A 145 6.83 -24.47 1.63
C GLU A 145 6.34 -23.48 2.70
N PHE A 146 5.83 -22.32 2.29
CA PHE A 146 5.15 -21.36 3.16
C PHE A 146 3.63 -21.37 2.93
N ARG A 147 3.14 -22.11 1.94
CA ARG A 147 1.69 -22.30 1.76
C ARG A 147 1.24 -23.23 2.87
N LEU A 148 0.25 -22.77 3.62
CA LEU A 148 -0.43 -23.52 4.66
C LEU A 148 -0.82 -24.88 4.08
N SER A 149 -0.59 -25.99 4.79
CA SER A 149 -1.32 -27.21 4.48
C SER A 149 -2.79 -26.87 4.64
N GLN A 150 -3.56 -26.86 3.56
CA GLN A 150 -5.02 -26.87 3.64
C GLN A 150 -5.38 -28.14 4.42
N GLY A 151 -5.55 -28.02 5.73
CA GLY A 151 -5.96 -29.13 6.59
C GLY A 151 -7.25 -29.72 6.03
N LYS A 152 -7.29 -31.04 5.90
CA LYS A 152 -8.54 -31.80 5.74
C LYS A 152 -9.57 -31.29 6.73
N GLY A 153 -10.54 -30.53 6.24
CA GLY A 153 -11.52 -29.87 7.08
C GLY A 153 -12.55 -29.08 6.29
N SER A 154 -12.90 -29.52 5.06
CA SER A 154 -14.23 -29.23 4.53
C SER A 154 -15.21 -30.04 5.36
N ALA A 155 -15.69 -29.47 6.46
CA ALA A 155 -17.00 -29.84 6.96
C ALA A 155 -18.02 -29.15 6.05
N GLU A 156 -18.56 -29.92 5.12
CA GLU A 156 -19.82 -29.60 4.43
C GLU A 156 -20.90 -29.30 5.48
N PRO A 157 -21.76 -28.29 5.27
CA PRO A 157 -22.85 -28.01 6.20
C PRO A 157 -23.92 -29.10 6.05
N SER A 158 -23.99 -30.02 7.00
CA SER A 158 -25.10 -30.97 7.10
C SER A 158 -26.30 -30.33 7.81
N GLU A 159 -27.42 -30.22 7.08
CA GLU A 159 -28.74 -29.87 7.61
C GLU A 159 -29.23 -30.86 8.68
N PRO A 160 -30.16 -30.45 9.57
CA PRO A 160 -30.54 -31.20 10.76
C PRO A 160 -31.71 -32.17 10.51
N SER A 161 -31.73 -33.32 11.20
CA SER A 161 -32.93 -34.12 11.58
C SER A 161 -32.53 -35.42 12.30
N PRO A 162 -33.43 -36.10 13.06
CA PRO A 162 -34.34 -35.68 14.12
C PRO A 162 -34.08 -36.41 15.47
N SER A 163 -34.86 -36.07 16.49
CA SER A 163 -34.72 -36.43 17.93
C SER A 163 -34.46 -37.90 18.30
N THR A 164 -33.71 -38.08 19.41
CA THR A 164 -34.04 -39.10 20.43
C THR A 164 -33.70 -38.62 21.84
N ALA A 165 -34.65 -38.90 22.72
CA ALA A 165 -34.82 -38.67 24.15
C ALA A 165 -33.61 -38.45 25.09
N SER A 166 -33.87 -37.54 26.04
CA SER A 166 -33.35 -37.37 27.41
C SER A 166 -33.20 -38.68 28.23
N PRO A 167 -32.42 -38.71 29.34
CA PRO A 167 -32.84 -38.03 30.56
C PRO A 167 -31.77 -37.29 31.39
N ALA A 168 -32.30 -36.25 32.04
CA ALA A 168 -31.94 -35.57 33.28
C ALA A 168 -30.73 -36.06 34.13
N SER A 169 -29.98 -35.07 34.61
CA SER A 169 -29.60 -35.00 36.03
C SER A 169 -29.51 -33.54 36.46
N GLU A 170 -30.39 -33.19 37.41
CA GLU A 170 -30.36 -31.96 38.17
C GLU A 170 -29.15 -31.95 39.11
N THR A 171 -28.53 -30.78 39.31
CA THR A 171 -28.19 -30.31 40.66
C THR A 171 -27.94 -28.81 40.66
N SER A 172 -28.71 -28.14 41.52
CA SER A 172 -28.72 -26.73 41.86
C SER A 172 -27.52 -26.30 42.71
N SER A 173 -27.08 -25.03 42.61
CA SER A 173 -27.45 -23.96 43.55
C SER A 173 -26.44 -22.81 43.60
N SER A 174 -26.99 -21.58 43.60
CA SER A 174 -26.63 -20.39 44.42
C SER A 174 -25.19 -19.81 44.31
N ALA A 175 -24.91 -18.51 44.42
CA ALA A 175 -25.64 -17.32 44.79
C ALA A 175 -24.82 -16.10 44.29
N ALA A 176 -25.51 -14.97 44.04
CA ALA A 176 -24.87 -13.65 44.05
C ALA A 176 -24.48 -13.25 45.50
N PRO A 177 -23.65 -12.20 45.69
CA PRO A 177 -24.26 -10.88 45.78
C PRO A 177 -23.44 -9.72 45.19
N SER A 178 -24.20 -8.64 44.99
CA SER A 178 -23.83 -7.28 44.61
C SER A 178 -22.87 -6.58 45.57
N SER A 179 -22.10 -5.60 45.07
CA SER A 179 -21.85 -4.36 45.82
C SER A 179 -21.52 -3.18 44.88
N SER A 180 -22.35 -2.14 45.03
CA SER A 180 -22.17 -0.76 44.59
C SER A 180 -21.28 0.01 45.56
N LEU A 181 -20.60 1.07 45.11
CA LEU A 181 -20.26 2.33 45.83
C LEU A 181 -19.61 3.28 44.78
N ALA A 182 -20.32 4.30 44.29
CA ALA A 182 -20.54 5.64 44.87
C ALA A 182 -19.37 6.62 44.64
N ALA A 183 -19.70 7.72 43.97
CA ALA A 183 -18.88 8.89 43.74
C ALA A 183 -18.89 9.84 44.95
N THR A 184 -17.81 10.59 45.13
CA THR A 184 -17.80 11.87 45.85
C THR A 184 -16.80 12.85 45.23
N SER A 185 -17.26 14.09 45.13
CA SER A 185 -16.70 15.28 44.50
C SER A 185 -15.78 16.10 45.40
N SER A 186 -15.13 17.10 44.79
CA SER A 186 -14.71 18.46 45.28
C SER A 186 -13.23 18.72 44.99
N GLY A 187 -12.75 19.86 44.49
CA GLY A 187 -13.32 21.15 44.09
C GLY A 187 -12.25 21.88 43.24
N ALA A 188 -12.66 22.57 42.18
CA ALA A 188 -12.70 24.04 42.06
C ALA A 188 -11.34 24.75 41.85
N LEU A 189 -11.17 25.40 40.69
CA LEU A 189 -11.14 26.87 40.55
C LEU A 189 -10.86 27.31 39.09
N THR A 190 -11.85 28.00 38.49
CA THR A 190 -11.82 29.27 37.68
C THR A 190 -10.85 29.39 36.50
N SER A 191 -11.17 29.93 35.31
CA SER A 191 -12.09 31.03 34.90
C SER A 191 -12.35 30.95 33.37
N SER A 192 -13.60 31.03 32.86
CA SER A 192 -14.27 32.20 32.21
C SER A 192 -13.54 32.74 30.95
N ALA A 193 -14.14 33.03 29.79
CA ALA A 193 -15.51 33.39 29.38
C ALA A 193 -15.70 33.13 27.85
N SER A 194 -16.87 32.67 27.35
CA SER A 194 -17.96 33.46 26.71
C SER A 194 -17.54 34.16 25.39
N ASN A 195 -18.21 34.09 24.23
CA ASN A 195 -19.61 33.87 23.86
C ASN A 195 -19.72 33.40 22.40
N ALA A 196 -20.75 32.61 22.10
CA ALA A 196 -21.36 32.47 20.78
C ALA A 196 -22.62 33.34 20.70
N PRO A 197 -23.16 33.60 19.49
CA PRO A 197 -24.59 33.73 19.33
C PRO A 197 -25.15 32.62 18.42
N SER A 198 -26.21 32.04 18.94
CA SER A 198 -27.20 31.16 18.34
C SER A 198 -28.06 31.90 17.32
N GLU A 199 -28.36 31.28 16.18
CA GLU A 199 -29.55 31.57 15.40
C GLU A 199 -30.09 30.31 14.70
N SER A 200 -31.40 30.35 14.48
CA SER A 200 -32.37 29.26 14.54
C SER A 200 -32.66 28.53 13.22
N LEU A 201 -33.01 27.25 13.33
CA LEU A 201 -33.72 26.45 12.31
C LEU A 201 -35.16 26.94 12.09
N PRO A 202 -35.72 26.71 10.89
CA PRO A 202 -37.13 26.40 10.72
C PRO A 202 -37.36 24.97 10.19
N SER A 203 -38.57 24.48 10.49
CA SER A 203 -39.04 23.10 10.35
C SER A 203 -39.85 22.85 9.06
N SER A 204 -39.85 21.57 8.66
CA SER A 204 -40.93 20.75 8.04
C SER A 204 -41.54 21.14 6.67
N GLU A 205 -41.49 20.23 5.68
CA GLU A 205 -42.57 19.29 5.30
C GLU A 205 -42.32 18.53 3.97
N ALA A 206 -42.92 17.33 3.91
CA ALA A 206 -43.34 16.55 2.72
C ALA A 206 -42.31 15.84 1.80
N ASN A 207 -42.15 14.52 1.96
CA ASN A 207 -42.80 13.53 1.06
C ASN A 207 -42.55 12.07 1.49
N LYS A 208 -43.61 11.25 1.46
CA LYS A 208 -43.60 9.78 1.59
C LYS A 208 -43.73 9.14 0.18
N PRO A 209 -43.58 7.81 0.02
CA PRO A 209 -42.66 7.20 -0.94
C PRO A 209 -43.33 6.81 -2.27
N ALA A 210 -42.55 6.81 -3.35
CA ALA A 210 -42.91 6.09 -4.57
C ALA A 210 -42.40 4.65 -4.47
N THR A 211 -43.35 3.72 -4.47
CA THR A 211 -43.16 2.29 -4.74
C THR A 211 -42.67 2.12 -6.17
N ASN A 212 -41.59 1.38 -6.40
CA ASN A 212 -41.32 0.76 -7.69
C ASN A 212 -40.72 -0.62 -7.46
N ASP A 213 -41.50 -1.59 -7.89
CA ASP A 213 -41.13 -2.99 -8.08
C ASP A 213 -39.98 -3.05 -9.10
N ASN A 214 -38.90 -3.75 -8.76
CA ASN A 214 -37.97 -4.25 -9.76
C ASN A 214 -37.38 -5.57 -9.26
N GLU A 215 -37.83 -6.65 -9.89
CA GLU A 215 -37.27 -7.97 -9.73
C GLU A 215 -35.90 -8.08 -10.40
N GLY A 216 -34.97 -8.74 -9.69
CA GLY A 216 -33.87 -9.53 -10.26
C GLY A 216 -32.61 -8.77 -10.71
N PHE A 217 -31.57 -8.78 -9.87
CA PHE A 217 -30.17 -9.21 -10.15
C PHE A 217 -29.29 -8.94 -8.90
N PRO A 218 -28.23 -9.74 -8.65
CA PRO A 218 -27.76 -10.02 -7.28
C PRO A 218 -27.00 -8.87 -6.64
N ALA A 219 -27.39 -8.56 -5.40
CA ALA A 219 -26.69 -7.67 -4.50
C ALA A 219 -25.30 -8.24 -4.14
N PHE A 220 -24.27 -7.39 -4.24
CA PHE A 220 -23.02 -7.58 -3.53
C PHE A 220 -23.32 -7.58 -2.02
N SER A 221 -23.43 -8.77 -1.45
CA SER A 221 -23.44 -8.96 -0.01
C SER A 221 -22.01 -9.25 0.43
N VAL A 222 -21.32 -8.23 0.93
CA VAL A 222 -20.22 -8.45 1.87
C VAL A 222 -20.90 -8.79 3.20
N PRO A 223 -20.69 -9.98 3.80
CA PRO A 223 -21.30 -10.30 5.07
C PRO A 223 -20.88 -9.26 6.12
N HIS A 224 -21.83 -8.44 6.54
CA HIS A 224 -21.69 -7.57 7.69
C HIS A 224 -22.18 -8.34 8.91
N ASP A 225 -21.26 -9.02 9.59
CA ASP A 225 -21.47 -9.29 11.00
C ASP A 225 -21.22 -7.98 11.75
N GLY A 226 -22.32 -7.40 12.24
CA GLY A 226 -22.30 -6.18 13.04
C GLY A 226 -21.55 -6.40 14.36
N GLY A 227 -20.46 -5.67 14.54
CA GLY A 227 -19.74 -5.61 15.81
C GLY A 227 -18.35 -5.01 15.68
N SER A 228 -18.23 -3.71 15.99
CA SER A 228 -17.03 -3.02 16.53
C SER A 228 -15.67 -3.25 15.86
N SER A 229 -15.10 -2.17 15.29
CA SER A 229 -13.68 -2.01 14.95
C SER A 229 -13.15 -2.96 13.87
N ALA A 230 -12.81 -2.41 12.70
CA ALA A 230 -12.00 -3.07 11.68
C ALA A 230 -10.62 -3.46 12.25
N SER A 231 -10.54 -4.65 12.85
CA SER A 231 -9.31 -5.31 13.23
C SER A 231 -9.56 -6.81 13.23
N ALA A 232 -9.24 -7.45 12.11
CA ALA A 232 -8.85 -8.85 12.10
C ALA A 232 -8.03 -9.12 10.83
N SER A 233 -6.73 -8.80 10.89
CA SER A 233 -5.73 -9.60 10.20
C SER A 233 -6.05 -11.08 10.49
N ARG A 234 -6.34 -11.89 9.47
CA ARG A 234 -6.39 -13.34 9.67
C ARG A 234 -4.93 -13.80 9.79
N LEU A 235 -4.42 -13.86 11.03
CA LEU A 235 -3.23 -14.66 11.34
C LEU A 235 -3.63 -16.12 11.11
N THR A 236 -3.14 -16.71 10.03
CA THR A 236 -3.10 -18.16 9.87
C THR A 236 -1.66 -18.59 10.09
N VAL A 237 -1.32 -18.87 11.34
CA VAL A 237 0.00 -19.41 11.73
C VAL A 237 -0.10 -20.93 11.61
N ASP A 238 0.34 -21.49 10.49
CA ASP A 238 0.38 -22.95 10.34
C ASP A 238 1.70 -23.42 9.72
N SER A 239 2.78 -23.27 10.50
CA SER A 239 3.95 -24.15 10.40
C SER A 239 4.73 -24.15 11.71
N VAL A 240 5.44 -25.24 12.01
CA VAL A 240 6.27 -25.38 13.23
C VAL A 240 7.38 -24.32 13.33
N LYS A 241 7.76 -23.66 12.22
CA LYS A 241 8.91 -22.72 12.16
C LYS A 241 8.56 -21.30 11.75
N TYR A 242 7.51 -21.10 10.94
CA TYR A 242 7.11 -19.80 10.40
C TYR A 242 5.62 -19.51 10.64
N GLY A 243 5.33 -18.28 11.04
CA GLY A 243 3.98 -17.71 10.96
C GLY A 243 3.79 -16.94 9.66
N VAL A 244 2.60 -17.04 9.07
CA VAL A 244 2.22 -16.34 7.83
C VAL A 244 1.05 -15.41 8.13
N MET A 245 1.16 -14.17 7.64
CA MET A 245 0.14 -13.14 7.79
C MET A 245 -0.18 -12.59 6.41
N THR A 246 -1.42 -12.74 5.95
CA THR A 246 -1.89 -12.10 4.72
C THR A 246 -2.79 -10.91 5.03
N MET A 247 -2.64 -9.83 4.28
CA MET A 247 -3.36 -8.58 4.50
C MET A 247 -3.48 -7.78 3.21
N LEU A 248 -4.55 -7.01 3.08
CA LEU A 248 -4.64 -5.99 2.04
C LEU A 248 -3.78 -4.80 2.42
N SER A 249 -2.94 -4.37 1.49
CA SER A 249 -2.10 -3.19 1.64
C SER A 249 -2.94 -1.90 1.63
N ARG A 250 -2.35 -0.78 2.06
CA ARG A 250 -2.89 0.57 1.77
C ARG A 250 -2.55 1.03 0.35
N ARG A 251 -1.80 0.23 -0.40
CA ARG A 251 -1.37 0.52 -1.76
C ARG A 251 -2.29 -0.15 -2.78
N ILE A 252 -2.30 0.41 -3.98
CA ILE A 252 -3.22 0.05 -5.05
C ILE A 252 -2.40 -0.29 -6.29
N ASP A 253 -2.58 -1.49 -6.84
CA ASP A 253 -2.01 -1.82 -8.14
C ASP A 253 -2.64 -0.92 -9.21
N SER A 254 -1.82 -0.19 -9.95
CA SER A 254 -2.27 0.82 -10.90
C SER A 254 -1.40 0.84 -12.16
N LEU A 255 -2.01 1.20 -13.29
CA LEU A 255 -1.26 1.59 -14.48
C LEU A 255 -0.89 3.07 -14.39
N ILE A 256 0.39 3.38 -14.57
CA ILE A 256 0.93 4.73 -14.60
C ILE A 256 1.16 5.14 -16.05
N PRO A 257 0.40 6.12 -16.59
CA PRO A 257 0.56 6.57 -17.96
C PRO A 257 1.90 7.29 -18.16
N ALA A 258 2.47 7.12 -19.34
CA ALA A 258 3.44 8.07 -19.86
C ALA A 258 2.77 9.44 -20.04
N ASP A 259 3.52 10.51 -19.77
CA ASP A 259 3.06 11.90 -19.93
C ASP A 259 3.10 12.39 -21.39
N HIS A 260 3.54 11.52 -22.31
CA HIS A 260 3.67 11.77 -23.74
C HIS A 260 3.05 10.63 -24.56
N GLY A 261 3.19 10.70 -25.88
CA GLY A 261 2.68 9.67 -26.78
C GLY A 261 1.16 9.53 -26.72
N VAL A 262 0.67 8.30 -26.93
CA VAL A 262 -0.77 8.01 -26.95
C VAL A 262 -1.45 8.26 -25.60
N MET A 263 -0.70 8.16 -24.50
CA MET A 263 -1.24 8.32 -23.14
C MET A 263 -1.22 9.74 -22.58
N ALA A 264 -0.58 10.69 -23.26
CA ALA A 264 -0.80 12.12 -22.99
C ALA A 264 -2.28 12.50 -23.13
N SER A 265 -3.01 11.83 -24.03
CA SER A 265 -4.44 12.05 -24.23
C SER A 265 -5.28 11.46 -23.10
N LYS A 266 -5.96 12.33 -22.35
CA LYS A 266 -6.97 11.94 -21.35
C LYS A 266 -8.01 10.99 -21.94
N ARG A 267 -8.49 11.29 -23.16
CA ARG A 267 -9.48 10.46 -23.86
C ARG A 267 -8.97 9.04 -24.09
N MET A 268 -7.68 8.88 -24.40
CA MET A 268 -7.08 7.57 -24.55
C MET A 268 -6.97 6.84 -23.20
N ARG A 269 -6.54 7.53 -22.13
CA ARG A 269 -6.51 6.95 -20.77
C ARG A 269 -7.89 6.47 -20.31
N GLN A 270 -8.95 7.22 -20.63
CA GLN A 270 -10.33 6.82 -20.35
C GLN A 270 -10.73 5.58 -21.16
N ALA A 271 -10.43 5.53 -22.45
CA ALA A 271 -10.74 4.37 -23.29
C ALA A 271 -10.03 3.09 -22.84
N VAL A 272 -8.75 3.21 -22.44
CA VAL A 272 -8.01 2.08 -21.85
C VAL A 272 -8.63 1.66 -20.52
N SER A 273 -8.96 2.61 -19.64
CA SER A 273 -9.64 2.30 -18.38
C SER A 273 -10.98 1.58 -18.57
N GLN A 274 -11.71 1.93 -19.63
CA GLN A 274 -13.01 1.33 -19.97
C GLN A 274 -12.86 -0.06 -20.59
N CYS A 275 -11.75 -0.36 -21.27
CA CYS A 275 -11.55 -1.70 -21.86
C CYS A 275 -11.06 -2.75 -20.86
N ILE A 276 -10.69 -2.34 -19.64
CA ILE A 276 -10.15 -3.23 -18.63
C ILE A 276 -11.28 -3.82 -17.77
N ASP A 277 -11.37 -5.15 -17.73
CA ASP A 277 -12.15 -5.86 -16.73
C ASP A 277 -11.35 -5.95 -15.42
N ARG A 278 -11.63 -5.04 -14.49
CA ARG A 278 -10.94 -5.00 -13.20
C ARG A 278 -11.22 -6.24 -12.33
N ALA A 279 -12.38 -6.87 -12.50
CA ALA A 279 -12.68 -8.10 -11.78
C ALA A 279 -11.78 -9.25 -12.27
N ALA A 280 -11.60 -9.38 -13.57
CA ALA A 280 -10.67 -10.36 -14.14
C ALA A 280 -9.21 -10.09 -13.72
N VAL A 281 -8.79 -8.82 -13.71
CA VAL A 281 -7.44 -8.44 -13.25
C VAL A 281 -7.22 -8.74 -11.77
N ALA A 282 -8.21 -8.46 -10.92
CA ALA A 282 -8.14 -8.77 -9.49
C ALA A 282 -8.18 -10.28 -9.22
N GLU A 283 -8.92 -11.05 -10.01
CA GLU A 283 -8.93 -12.52 -9.93
C GLU A 283 -7.56 -13.10 -10.33
N ALA A 284 -6.95 -12.59 -11.41
CA ALA A 284 -5.59 -12.97 -11.81
C ALA A 284 -4.56 -12.66 -10.71
N SER A 285 -4.71 -11.53 -10.02
CA SER A 285 -3.91 -11.15 -8.85
C SER A 285 -4.16 -12.08 -7.65
N SER A 286 -5.41 -12.46 -7.40
CA SER A 286 -5.83 -13.36 -6.31
C SER A 286 -5.24 -14.76 -6.49
N ALA A 287 -5.31 -15.31 -7.70
CA ALA A 287 -4.76 -16.62 -8.05
C ALA A 287 -3.26 -16.72 -7.76
N HIS A 288 -2.54 -15.60 -7.83
CA HIS A 288 -1.11 -15.52 -7.53
C HIS A 288 -0.79 -15.15 -6.09
N SER A 289 -1.69 -14.57 -5.30
CA SER A 289 -1.33 -14.02 -3.98
C SER A 289 -1.76 -14.87 -2.78
N SER A 290 -2.35 -16.05 -3.02
CA SER A 290 -2.90 -16.92 -1.96
C SER A 290 -3.92 -16.21 -1.05
N MET A 291 -4.49 -15.10 -1.52
CA MET A 291 -5.49 -14.30 -0.84
C MET A 291 -6.45 -13.70 -1.86
N LYS A 292 -7.71 -13.52 -1.46
CA LYS A 292 -8.70 -12.86 -2.30
C LYS A 292 -8.39 -11.37 -2.37
N VAL A 293 -8.20 -10.86 -3.58
CA VAL A 293 -7.91 -9.47 -3.88
C VAL A 293 -9.15 -8.82 -4.52
N PRO A 294 -9.65 -7.70 -3.97
CA PRO A 294 -10.76 -6.98 -4.58
C PRO A 294 -10.30 -6.16 -5.80
N ALA A 295 -11.16 -6.11 -6.81
CA ALA A 295 -11.09 -5.11 -7.88
C ALA A 295 -11.19 -3.70 -7.30
N TYR A 296 -10.48 -2.75 -7.91
CA TYR A 296 -10.34 -1.42 -7.33
C TYR A 296 -10.55 -0.30 -8.34
N GLY A 297 -11.35 0.69 -7.94
CA GLY A 297 -11.70 1.86 -8.76
C GLY A 297 -11.45 3.21 -8.08
N LEU A 298 -10.90 3.24 -6.87
CA LEU A 298 -10.51 4.48 -6.18
C LEU A 298 -9.00 4.67 -6.25
N ARG A 299 -8.52 5.90 -6.05
CA ARG A 299 -7.09 6.23 -6.08
C ARG A 299 -6.57 6.75 -4.76
N LEU A 300 -7.42 7.34 -3.92
CA LEU A 300 -7.02 8.01 -2.68
C LEU A 300 -7.38 7.23 -1.45
N THR A 301 -8.52 6.55 -1.51
CA THR A 301 -9.08 5.78 -0.42
C THR A 301 -8.73 4.34 -0.69
N PRO A 302 -7.89 3.67 0.13
CA PRO A 302 -7.64 2.23 0.01
C PRO A 302 -8.78 1.40 0.61
N ALA A 303 -8.84 0.11 0.27
CA ALA A 303 -9.88 -0.82 0.74
C ALA A 303 -9.89 -0.98 2.27
N THR A 304 -8.73 -0.73 2.90
CA THR A 304 -8.53 -0.78 4.34
C THR A 304 -8.91 0.51 5.06
N SER A 305 -9.34 1.54 4.33
CA SER A 305 -9.75 2.82 4.92
C SER A 305 -11.14 2.74 5.53
N SER A 306 -11.32 3.32 6.71
CA SER A 306 -12.64 3.43 7.36
C SER A 306 -13.65 4.28 6.58
N SER A 307 -13.20 5.07 5.60
CA SER A 307 -14.07 5.87 4.75
C SER A 307 -14.41 5.19 3.42
N PHE A 308 -13.92 3.98 3.16
CA PHE A 308 -14.06 3.31 1.86
C PHE A 308 -15.52 3.21 1.40
N ASP A 309 -16.40 2.68 2.26
CA ASP A 309 -17.81 2.48 1.90
C ASP A 309 -18.51 3.79 1.53
N ALA A 310 -18.17 4.87 2.25
CA ALA A 310 -18.78 6.19 2.07
C ALA A 310 -18.44 6.87 0.73
N VAL A 311 -17.40 6.41 0.03
CA VAL A 311 -16.98 6.95 -1.28
C VAL A 311 -16.92 5.90 -2.39
N SER A 312 -17.37 4.68 -2.10
CA SER A 312 -17.35 3.54 -3.04
C SER A 312 -18.24 3.77 -4.26
N ASP A 313 -19.25 4.63 -4.15
CA ASP A 313 -20.14 5.04 -5.23
C ASP A 313 -19.39 5.66 -6.42
N VAL A 314 -18.30 6.39 -6.16
CA VAL A 314 -17.46 6.97 -7.22
C VAL A 314 -16.80 5.89 -8.06
N ALA A 315 -16.32 4.81 -7.43
CA ALA A 315 -15.73 3.70 -8.17
C ALA A 315 -16.77 2.97 -9.04
N LEU A 316 -17.99 2.78 -8.53
CA LEU A 316 -19.08 2.14 -9.28
C LEU A 316 -19.52 2.97 -10.48
N LYS A 317 -19.47 4.29 -10.37
CA LYS A 317 -19.84 5.21 -11.45
C LYS A 317 -18.85 5.17 -12.63
N HIS A 318 -17.54 5.09 -12.37
CA HIS A 318 -16.50 5.25 -13.39
C HIS A 318 -15.72 3.98 -13.74
N GLY A 319 -15.70 2.99 -12.85
CA GLY A 319 -14.85 1.79 -12.95
C GLY A 319 -15.39 0.68 -13.85
N ASN A 320 -16.52 0.90 -14.52
CA ASN A 320 -17.22 -0.12 -15.31
C ASN A 320 -16.43 -0.51 -16.56
N HIS A 321 -16.42 -1.81 -16.86
CA HIS A 321 -15.92 -2.38 -18.11
C HIS A 321 -16.93 -2.07 -19.23
N ASP A 322 -16.58 -1.15 -20.14
CA ASP A 322 -17.42 -0.67 -21.25
C ASP A 322 -16.65 -0.78 -22.58
N THR A 323 -16.74 -1.97 -23.18
CA THR A 323 -16.06 -2.28 -24.44
C THR A 323 -16.57 -1.46 -25.61
N ALA A 324 -17.84 -1.04 -25.59
CA ALA A 324 -18.44 -0.27 -26.66
C ALA A 324 -17.91 1.17 -26.68
N ALA A 325 -17.84 1.83 -25.51
CA ALA A 325 -17.26 3.16 -25.37
C ALA A 325 -15.76 3.17 -25.68
N ALA A 326 -15.02 2.16 -25.20
CA ALA A 326 -13.61 1.99 -25.51
C ALA A 326 -13.38 1.81 -27.02
N ARG A 327 -14.14 0.90 -27.67
CA ARG A 327 -14.06 0.66 -29.12
C ARG A 327 -14.34 1.93 -29.93
N LYS A 328 -15.38 2.70 -29.57
CA LYS A 328 -15.74 3.94 -30.25
C LYS A 328 -14.59 4.96 -30.25
N THR A 329 -13.76 4.94 -29.23
CA THR A 329 -12.69 5.92 -29.02
C THR A 329 -11.33 5.47 -29.54
N ALA A 330 -10.98 4.20 -29.36
CA ALA A 330 -9.59 3.74 -29.51
C ALA A 330 -9.42 2.45 -30.32
N LYS A 331 -10.45 1.96 -31.03
CA LYS A 331 -10.32 0.78 -31.90
C LYS A 331 -9.15 0.92 -32.89
N GLY A 332 -8.34 -0.14 -32.97
CA GLY A 332 -7.14 -0.20 -33.81
C GLY A 332 -5.89 0.42 -33.18
N SER A 333 -5.98 0.93 -31.95
CA SER A 333 -4.81 1.46 -31.24
C SER A 333 -3.99 0.34 -30.61
N THR A 334 -2.68 0.52 -30.59
CA THR A 334 -1.74 -0.30 -29.81
C THR A 334 -1.25 0.52 -28.62
N VAL A 335 -1.22 -0.10 -27.45
CA VAL A 335 -0.74 0.48 -26.19
C VAL A 335 0.32 -0.44 -25.60
N ARG A 336 1.50 0.09 -25.35
CA ARG A 336 2.64 -0.65 -24.80
C ARG A 336 2.58 -0.66 -23.27
N LEU A 337 2.60 -1.84 -22.67
CA LEU A 337 2.57 -2.08 -21.24
C LEU A 337 3.91 -2.65 -20.78
N SER A 338 4.50 -2.04 -19.74
CA SER A 338 5.68 -2.55 -19.04
C SER A 338 5.37 -2.82 -17.56
N TYR A 339 6.05 -3.80 -16.98
CA TYR A 339 6.04 -4.12 -15.54
C TYR A 339 7.33 -4.83 -15.13
N ASP A 340 7.54 -4.99 -13.82
CA ASP A 340 8.64 -5.83 -13.30
C ASP A 340 8.42 -7.30 -13.67
N HIS A 341 9.12 -7.81 -14.69
CA HIS A 341 8.93 -9.19 -15.17
C HIS A 341 9.29 -10.28 -14.14
N THR A 342 9.98 -9.94 -13.05
CA THR A 342 10.23 -10.88 -11.94
C THR A 342 8.99 -11.13 -11.10
N ASN A 343 7.95 -10.33 -11.29
CA ASN A 343 6.67 -10.36 -10.61
C ASN A 343 5.65 -11.16 -11.43
N GLY A 344 5.52 -12.45 -11.13
CA GLY A 344 4.56 -13.34 -11.83
C GLY A 344 3.11 -12.88 -11.70
N ARG A 345 2.73 -12.23 -10.59
CA ARG A 345 1.40 -11.64 -10.40
C ARG A 345 1.12 -10.54 -11.43
N TYR A 346 2.08 -9.66 -11.70
CA TYR A 346 1.93 -8.61 -12.71
C TYR A 346 1.84 -9.17 -14.12
N ALA A 347 2.59 -10.22 -14.46
CA ALA A 347 2.44 -10.89 -15.75
C ALA A 347 1.01 -11.44 -15.95
N ALA A 348 0.44 -12.04 -14.91
CA ALA A 348 -0.95 -12.52 -14.94
C ALA A 348 -1.97 -11.38 -15.07
N MET A 349 -1.77 -10.28 -14.34
CA MET A 349 -2.61 -9.08 -14.44
C MET A 349 -2.54 -8.44 -15.82
N ALA A 350 -1.32 -8.31 -16.39
CA ALA A 350 -1.10 -7.81 -17.74
C ALA A 350 -1.80 -8.68 -18.79
N ASN A 351 -1.81 -10.00 -18.59
CA ASN A 351 -2.56 -10.92 -19.44
C ASN A 351 -4.07 -10.67 -19.38
N ALA A 352 -4.65 -10.55 -18.19
CA ALA A 352 -6.07 -10.25 -18.03
C ALA A 352 -6.46 -8.89 -18.65
N ILE A 353 -5.60 -7.87 -18.53
CA ILE A 353 -5.79 -6.57 -19.18
C ILE A 353 -5.84 -6.73 -20.71
N ARG A 354 -4.91 -7.48 -21.28
CA ARG A 354 -4.85 -7.72 -22.73
C ARG A 354 -6.11 -8.42 -23.23
N GLU A 355 -6.55 -9.47 -22.55
CA GLU A 355 -7.76 -10.21 -22.90
C GLU A 355 -9.00 -9.30 -22.86
N SER A 356 -9.14 -8.49 -21.81
CA SER A 356 -10.26 -7.55 -21.68
C SER A 356 -10.33 -6.54 -22.83
N CYS A 357 -9.16 -6.00 -23.22
CA CYS A 357 -9.10 -4.93 -24.21
C CYS A 357 -9.20 -5.40 -25.67
N GLN A 358 -8.96 -6.69 -25.95
CA GLN A 358 -9.09 -7.28 -27.29
C GLN A 358 -10.50 -7.10 -27.86
N ASP A 359 -11.53 -7.27 -27.04
CA ASP A 359 -12.92 -7.09 -27.46
C ASP A 359 -13.18 -5.68 -27.95
N SER A 360 -12.54 -4.67 -27.35
CA SER A 360 -12.63 -3.26 -27.77
C SER A 360 -11.84 -2.96 -29.06
N GLY A 361 -11.04 -3.92 -29.54
CA GLY A 361 -10.11 -3.74 -30.64
C GLY A 361 -8.90 -2.87 -30.26
N ILE A 362 -8.54 -2.83 -28.98
CA ILE A 362 -7.33 -2.16 -28.48
C ILE A 362 -6.29 -3.25 -28.21
N THR A 363 -5.13 -3.16 -28.85
CA THR A 363 -4.03 -4.10 -28.67
C THR A 363 -3.17 -3.65 -27.49
N ILE A 364 -3.03 -4.50 -26.48
CA ILE A 364 -2.08 -4.29 -25.38
C ILE A 364 -0.82 -5.11 -25.68
N ASP A 365 0.27 -4.40 -25.97
CA ASP A 365 1.58 -4.98 -26.31
C ASP A 365 2.47 -5.03 -25.05
N ASP A 366 2.97 -6.21 -24.70
CA ASP A 366 3.83 -6.38 -23.52
C ASP A 366 5.29 -6.15 -23.92
N VAL A 367 5.86 -5.05 -23.43
CA VAL A 367 7.24 -4.63 -23.71
C VAL A 367 8.17 -4.82 -22.51
N SER A 368 7.76 -5.63 -21.53
CA SER A 368 8.47 -5.79 -20.24
C SER A 368 9.79 -6.56 -20.35
N ALA A 369 10.01 -7.30 -21.44
CA ALA A 369 11.22 -8.07 -21.68
C ALA A 369 12.47 -7.18 -21.79
N ASP A 370 12.34 -6.02 -22.46
CA ASP A 370 13.46 -5.11 -22.71
C ASP A 370 13.60 -4.06 -21.60
N HIS A 371 12.51 -3.72 -20.91
CA HIS A 371 12.48 -2.70 -19.87
C HIS A 371 11.42 -3.03 -18.81
N ALA A 372 11.87 -3.37 -17.60
CA ALA A 372 11.03 -3.84 -16.51
C ALA A 372 10.94 -2.88 -15.31
N ASP A 373 11.30 -1.62 -15.53
CA ASP A 373 11.25 -0.57 -14.51
C ASP A 373 10.53 0.68 -15.04
N SER A 374 10.26 1.63 -14.14
CA SER A 374 9.50 2.84 -14.47
C SER A 374 10.18 3.75 -15.50
N THR A 375 11.48 3.58 -15.79
CA THR A 375 12.17 4.35 -16.84
C THR A 375 11.65 4.00 -18.23
N ALA A 376 11.00 2.84 -18.40
CA ALA A 376 10.31 2.45 -19.63
C ALA A 376 9.31 3.52 -20.11
N LEU A 377 8.72 4.27 -19.17
CA LEU A 377 7.79 5.37 -19.48
C LEU A 377 8.43 6.53 -20.24
N THR A 378 9.76 6.57 -20.41
CA THR A 378 10.47 7.65 -21.10
C THR A 378 10.31 7.57 -22.62
N ASP A 379 10.32 6.36 -23.19
CA ASP A 379 10.28 6.13 -24.64
C ASP A 379 9.74 4.75 -25.06
N ARG A 380 9.64 3.79 -24.14
CA ARG A 380 9.43 2.36 -24.46
C ARG A 380 8.03 1.85 -24.16
N ALA A 381 7.40 2.36 -23.10
CA ALA A 381 6.08 1.96 -22.66
C ALA A 381 5.14 3.16 -22.59
N ASP A 382 3.86 2.90 -22.83
CA ASP A 382 2.78 3.89 -22.71
C ASP A 382 2.14 3.83 -21.31
N PHE A 383 2.20 2.68 -20.64
CA PHE A 383 1.91 2.52 -19.21
C PHE A 383 2.93 1.62 -18.51
N PHE A 384 3.15 1.88 -17.22
CA PHE A 384 3.89 1.01 -16.32
C PHE A 384 2.99 0.53 -15.18
N LEU A 385 2.87 -0.79 -15.00
CA LEU A 385 2.11 -1.38 -13.90
C LEU A 385 2.97 -1.40 -12.63
N GLN A 386 2.49 -0.75 -11.58
CA GLN A 386 3.10 -0.77 -10.26
C GLN A 386 2.09 -0.50 -9.14
N THR A 387 2.54 -0.70 -7.90
CA THR A 387 1.77 -0.39 -6.70
C THR A 387 1.96 1.05 -6.26
N VAL A 388 0.85 1.76 -6.13
CA VAL A 388 0.78 3.17 -5.74
C VAL A 388 0.35 3.28 -4.29
N ASP A 389 1.15 3.95 -3.47
CA ASP A 389 0.68 4.46 -2.17
C ASP A 389 0.07 5.85 -2.39
N PRO A 390 -1.24 6.01 -2.14
CA PRO A 390 -1.91 7.28 -2.39
C PRO A 390 -1.30 8.46 -1.63
N THR A 391 -0.77 8.21 -0.43
CA THR A 391 -0.25 9.26 0.46
C THR A 391 1.01 9.91 -0.08
N THR A 392 1.86 9.13 -0.75
CA THR A 392 3.13 9.59 -1.31
C THR A 392 3.02 9.97 -2.78
N TYR A 393 2.14 9.29 -3.54
CA TYR A 393 2.04 9.50 -4.99
C TYR A 393 1.21 10.74 -5.34
N PHE A 394 0.06 10.94 -4.69
CA PHE A 394 -0.78 12.09 -5.00
C PHE A 394 -0.41 13.29 -4.14
N SER A 395 -0.28 14.45 -4.80
CA SER A 395 0.17 15.70 -4.16
C SER A 395 -0.96 16.58 -3.58
N THR A 396 -2.21 16.16 -3.77
CA THR A 396 -3.40 16.97 -3.46
C THR A 396 -3.56 17.23 -1.94
N SER A 397 -3.93 18.45 -1.58
CA SER A 397 -4.00 18.94 -0.19
C SER A 397 -5.17 18.37 0.62
N THR A 398 -6.08 17.66 -0.03
CA THR A 398 -7.37 17.22 0.53
C THR A 398 -7.27 15.96 1.41
N PHE A 399 -6.07 15.41 1.60
CA PHE A 399 -5.88 14.02 2.04
C PHE A 399 -5.77 13.77 3.54
N VAL A 400 -5.51 14.79 4.35
CA VAL A 400 -5.25 14.60 5.78
C VAL A 400 -6.25 15.44 6.56
N GLY A 401 -7.30 14.79 7.08
CA GLY A 401 -8.34 15.42 7.88
C GLY A 401 -9.49 16.05 7.08
N GLY A 402 -9.55 15.85 5.76
CA GLY A 402 -10.69 16.27 4.94
C GLY A 402 -11.97 15.48 5.26
N THR A 403 -13.11 16.12 5.06
CA THR A 403 -14.44 15.52 5.17
C THR A 403 -14.64 14.42 4.12
N ILE A 404 -15.70 13.61 4.29
CA ILE A 404 -16.06 12.58 3.30
C ILE A 404 -16.40 13.21 1.95
N ASP A 405 -17.06 14.36 1.92
CA ASP A 405 -17.46 15.03 0.68
C ASP A 405 -16.27 15.60 -0.08
N GLU A 406 -15.32 16.24 0.62
CA GLU A 406 -14.06 16.70 0.02
C GLU A 406 -13.26 15.53 -0.59
N ARG A 407 -13.26 14.38 0.08
CA ARG A 407 -12.59 13.18 -0.44
C ARG A 407 -13.32 12.58 -1.64
N ARG A 408 -14.65 12.55 -1.63
CA ARG A 408 -15.45 12.12 -2.78
C ARG A 408 -15.16 13.02 -3.99
N GLN A 409 -15.14 14.33 -3.78
CA GLN A 409 -14.80 15.29 -4.82
C GLN A 409 -13.38 15.06 -5.37
N ALA A 410 -12.39 14.82 -4.49
CA ALA A 410 -11.03 14.54 -4.94
C ALA A 410 -10.93 13.25 -5.76
N GLU A 411 -11.67 12.18 -5.39
CA GLU A 411 -11.73 10.96 -6.20
C GLU A 411 -12.37 11.21 -7.58
N GLU A 412 -13.44 12.01 -7.65
CA GLU A 412 -14.08 12.43 -8.90
C GLU A 412 -13.11 13.25 -9.79
N GLU A 413 -12.36 14.18 -9.22
CA GLU A 413 -11.35 14.97 -9.94
C GLU A 413 -10.22 14.09 -10.51
N LEU A 414 -9.86 13.01 -9.81
CA LEU A 414 -8.87 12.05 -10.31
C LEU A 414 -9.43 11.12 -11.38
N TRP A 415 -10.72 10.81 -11.35
CA TRP A 415 -11.41 10.16 -12.46
C TRP A 415 -11.54 11.06 -13.68
N ASP A 416 -11.64 12.37 -13.49
CA ASP A 416 -11.60 13.32 -14.59
C ASP A 416 -10.19 13.45 -15.17
N SER A 417 -9.16 13.67 -14.35
CA SER A 417 -7.79 13.87 -14.83
C SER A 417 -7.08 12.58 -15.28
N MET A 418 -7.52 11.42 -14.80
CA MET A 418 -6.97 10.09 -15.10
C MET A 418 -5.43 10.01 -14.96
N PRO A 419 -4.84 10.41 -13.81
CA PRO A 419 -3.38 10.39 -13.66
C PRO A 419 -2.81 8.99 -13.49
N THR A 420 -3.65 8.03 -13.10
CA THR A 420 -3.36 6.58 -13.03
C THR A 420 -4.62 5.82 -13.40
N ILE A 421 -4.54 4.52 -13.64
CA ILE A 421 -5.70 3.63 -13.77
C ILE A 421 -5.63 2.59 -12.65
N PRO A 422 -6.46 2.67 -11.59
CA PRO A 422 -6.47 1.68 -10.51
C PRO A 422 -7.05 0.36 -11.02
N LEU A 423 -6.52 -0.75 -10.52
CA LEU A 423 -6.84 -2.11 -10.96
C LEU A 423 -7.33 -2.99 -9.81
N SER A 424 -6.51 -3.13 -8.77
CA SER A 424 -6.75 -4.01 -7.62
C SER A 424 -6.09 -3.46 -6.37
N ALA A 425 -6.56 -3.88 -5.19
CA ALA A 425 -5.80 -3.67 -3.97
C ALA A 425 -4.51 -4.51 -4.00
N GLU A 426 -3.40 -4.01 -3.46
CA GLU A 426 -2.18 -4.81 -3.36
C GLU A 426 -2.35 -5.90 -2.28
N PRO A 427 -2.22 -7.19 -2.62
CA PRO A 427 -2.07 -8.25 -1.64
C PRO A 427 -0.71 -8.15 -0.96
N ARG A 428 -0.64 -8.44 0.34
CA ARG A 428 0.62 -8.48 1.07
C ARG A 428 0.68 -9.69 1.97
N ALA A 429 1.79 -10.40 1.91
CA ALA A 429 2.10 -11.54 2.73
C ALA A 429 3.38 -11.26 3.53
N VAL A 430 3.27 -11.41 4.85
CA VAL A 430 4.39 -11.34 5.78
C VAL A 430 4.64 -12.72 6.37
N VAL A 431 5.85 -13.22 6.22
CA VAL A 431 6.28 -14.49 6.83
C VAL A 431 7.31 -14.18 7.90
N VAL A 432 7.15 -14.75 9.09
CA VAL A 432 8.04 -14.51 10.23
C VAL A 432 8.45 -15.83 10.83
N HIS A 433 9.75 -16.06 10.96
CA HIS A 433 10.29 -17.21 11.68
C HIS A 433 9.98 -17.05 13.17
N ASN A 434 9.64 -18.15 13.85
CA ASN A 434 9.32 -18.17 15.29
C ASN A 434 10.48 -17.77 16.22
N ALA A 435 11.66 -17.49 15.66
CA ALA A 435 12.82 -17.01 16.39
C ALA A 435 12.94 -15.48 16.30
N VAL A 436 11.97 -14.81 15.67
CA VAL A 436 11.87 -13.36 15.59
C VAL A 436 10.62 -12.94 16.34
N SER A 437 10.79 -12.12 17.36
CA SER A 437 9.70 -11.51 18.12
C SER A 437 9.69 -9.99 17.96
N ASN A 438 8.59 -9.37 18.37
CA ASN A 438 8.33 -7.93 18.26
C ASN A 438 8.27 -7.35 16.83
N LEU A 439 8.23 -8.19 15.80
CA LEU A 439 7.88 -7.72 14.46
C LEU A 439 6.41 -7.30 14.43
N VAL A 440 6.15 -6.10 13.92
CA VAL A 440 4.79 -5.64 13.66
C VAL A 440 4.66 -5.38 12.17
N PRO A 441 3.78 -6.08 11.44
CA PRO A 441 3.59 -5.81 10.03
C PRO A 441 3.05 -4.40 9.76
N SER A 442 3.44 -3.82 8.63
CA SER A 442 2.88 -2.57 8.13
C SER A 442 2.36 -2.76 6.72
N THR A 443 1.16 -2.24 6.45
CA THR A 443 0.53 -2.22 5.12
C THR A 443 0.93 -0.99 4.30
N SER A 444 1.98 -0.27 4.70
CA SER A 444 2.45 0.97 4.05
C SER A 444 3.74 0.77 3.26
N ASN A 445 4.20 1.81 2.57
CA ASN A 445 5.46 1.78 1.82
C ASN A 445 6.69 1.33 2.64
N VAL A 446 6.74 1.60 3.96
CA VAL A 446 7.89 1.22 4.79
C VAL A 446 7.92 -0.27 5.15
N GLY A 447 6.79 -0.97 4.99
CA GLY A 447 6.68 -2.40 5.22
C GLY A 447 7.08 -2.87 6.61
N VAL A 448 7.50 -4.13 6.73
CA VAL A 448 7.90 -4.73 8.01
C VAL A 448 9.08 -4.00 8.66
N GLY A 449 9.94 -3.33 7.88
CA GLY A 449 11.14 -2.67 8.38
C GLY A 449 10.89 -1.46 9.29
N TRP A 450 9.65 -0.97 9.40
CA TRP A 450 9.34 0.26 10.15
C TRP A 450 9.69 0.19 11.64
N ASN A 451 9.72 -1.00 12.23
CA ASN A 451 10.04 -1.22 13.64
C ASN A 451 11.21 -2.20 13.86
N MET A 452 12.09 -2.34 12.86
CA MET A 452 13.18 -3.31 12.89
C MET A 452 14.19 -3.11 14.04
N ASP A 453 14.26 -1.91 14.61
CA ASP A 453 15.01 -1.60 15.83
C ASP A 453 14.53 -2.40 17.05
N ARG A 454 13.25 -2.77 17.09
CA ARG A 454 12.61 -3.46 18.21
C ARG A 454 12.56 -4.96 18.06
N TRP A 455 12.95 -5.48 16.89
CA TRP A 455 12.96 -6.91 16.63
C TRP A 455 13.95 -7.60 17.55
N LYS A 456 13.57 -8.77 18.05
CA LYS A 456 14.46 -9.60 18.86
C LYS A 456 14.70 -10.92 18.16
N LYS A 457 15.87 -11.49 18.42
CA LYS A 457 16.17 -12.88 18.08
C LYS A 457 15.94 -13.71 19.35
N ASP A 458 14.87 -14.48 19.36
CA ASP A 458 14.60 -15.40 20.47
C ASP A 458 15.67 -16.49 20.48
N GLN A 459 16.20 -16.79 21.67
CA GLN A 459 17.19 -17.84 21.84
C GLN A 459 16.49 -19.20 21.89
N ASN A 460 16.14 -19.74 20.72
CA ASN A 460 15.79 -21.17 20.58
C ASN A 460 16.72 -21.85 19.59
#